data_AF-A0A1X1YBN7-F1
#
_entry.id   AF-A0A1X1YBN7-F1
#
_cell.length_a   1.000
_cell.length_b   1.000
_cell.length_c   1.000
_cell.angle_alpha   90.00
_cell.angle_beta   90.00
_cell.angle_gamma   90.00
#
_symmetry.space_group_name_H-M   'P 1'
#
loop_
_entity.id
_entity.type
_entity.pdbx_description
1 polymer ?
#
loop_
_entity_poly.entity_id
_entity_poly.type
_entity_poly.pdbx_seq_one_letter_code
_entity_poly.pdbx_strand_id
1 'polypeptide(L)'
;MSYNGRAVMAEVAARNGWSVSVPEHGVHGPGGETLVTFERFGAQVIIIWTAENTAKYIAKNYGNEDQVIAHGPLGLVKAREWIEEPV
;
A
#
# COMPACT_ATOMS: atom_id res chain seq x y z
N MET A 1 -3.29 -5.15 21.84
CA MET A 1 -3.37 -4.06 20.84
C MET A 1 -3.43 -4.71 19.49
N SER A 2 -4.52 -4.55 18.73
CA SER A 2 -4.60 -5.08 17.36
C SER A 2 -3.63 -4.29 16.49
N TYR A 3 -2.65 -4.99 15.91
CA TYR A 3 -1.71 -4.41 14.96
C TYR A 3 -2.48 -4.00 13.70
N ASN A 4 -2.58 -2.71 13.42
CA ASN A 4 -3.21 -2.20 12.20
C ASN A 4 -2.13 -1.83 11.18
N GLY A 5 -1.77 -2.78 10.32
CA GLY A 5 -0.76 -2.59 9.28
C GLY A 5 -1.05 -1.40 8.37
N ARG A 6 -2.33 -1.12 8.07
CA ARG A 6 -2.74 0.02 7.24
C ARG A 6 -2.37 1.36 7.89
N ALA A 7 -2.63 1.50 9.19
CA ALA A 7 -2.27 2.72 9.93
C ALA A 7 -0.75 2.93 9.98
N VAL A 8 0.00 1.84 10.22
CA VAL A 8 1.48 1.87 10.23
C VAL A 8 2.02 2.32 8.88
N MET A 9 1.50 1.77 7.77
CA MET A 9 1.94 2.16 6.42
C MET A 9 1.64 3.63 6.12
N ALA A 10 0.47 4.14 6.54
CA ALA A 10 0.14 5.56 6.39
C ALA A 10 1.07 6.48 7.18
N GLU A 11 1.46 6.08 8.39
CA GLU A 11 2.41 6.84 9.21
C GLU A 11 3.82 6.85 8.59
N VAL A 12 4.31 5.68 8.13
CA VAL A 12 5.60 5.57 7.45
C VAL A 12 5.61 6.41 6.16
N ALA A 13 4.52 6.38 5.39
CA ALA A 13 4.36 7.19 4.20
C ALA A 13 4.47 8.69 4.51
N ALA A 14 3.70 9.18 5.49
CA ALA A 14 3.73 10.59 5.89
C ALA A 14 5.13 11.05 6.33
N ARG A 15 5.83 10.23 7.12
CA ARG A 15 7.21 10.53 7.58
C ARG A 15 8.23 10.61 6.45
N ASN A 16 8.01 9.86 5.38
CA ASN A 16 8.91 9.80 4.22
C ASN A 16 8.43 10.69 3.06
N GLY A 17 7.45 11.57 3.27
CA GLY A 17 6.98 12.50 2.24
C GLY A 17 6.19 11.84 1.11
N TRP A 18 5.59 10.69 1.38
CA TRP A 18 4.62 10.06 0.47
C TRP A 18 3.23 10.62 0.74
N SER A 19 2.50 10.89 -0.33
CA SER A 19 1.06 11.15 -0.26
C SER A 19 0.29 9.84 -0.18
N VAL A 20 -0.84 9.85 0.51
CA VAL A 20 -1.72 8.68 0.68
C VAL A 20 -3.08 9.02 0.11
N SER A 21 -3.57 8.19 -0.82
CA SER A 21 -4.91 8.31 -1.36
C SER A 21 -5.72 7.04 -1.12
N VAL A 22 -6.98 7.24 -0.74
CA VAL A 22 -7.99 6.19 -0.59
C VAL A 22 -9.15 6.63 -1.48
N PRO A 23 -9.58 5.83 -2.46
CA PRO A 23 -10.71 6.21 -3.30
C PRO A 23 -11.95 6.44 -2.41
N GLU A 24 -12.62 7.60 -2.55
CA GLU A 24 -13.84 7.92 -1.79
C GLU A 24 -14.96 6.91 -2.05
N HIS A 25 -15.04 6.42 -3.29
CA HIS A 25 -15.87 5.29 -3.69
C HIS A 25 -15.00 4.05 -3.75
N GLY A 26 -14.49 3.65 -2.58
CA GLY A 26 -13.54 2.55 -2.38
C GLY A 26 -13.76 1.46 -3.42
N VAL A 27 -12.67 1.00 -4.05
CA VAL A 27 -12.71 -0.23 -4.86
C VAL A 27 -13.06 -1.36 -3.90
N HIS A 28 -14.34 -1.45 -3.58
CA HIS A 28 -14.97 -2.49 -2.82
C HIS A 28 -15.08 -3.63 -3.80
N GLY A 29 -13.99 -4.40 -3.89
CA GLY A 29 -14.12 -5.79 -4.30
C GLY A 29 -15.28 -6.41 -3.51
N PRO A 30 -15.98 -7.42 -4.05
CA PRO A 30 -17.23 -7.95 -3.50
C PRO A 30 -17.20 -8.46 -2.04
N GLY A 31 -16.07 -8.33 -1.32
CA GLY A 31 -15.89 -8.59 0.11
C GLY A 31 -15.48 -7.40 0.98
N GLY A 32 -15.72 -6.15 0.55
CA GLY A 32 -15.40 -4.95 1.36
C GLY A 32 -13.91 -4.58 1.36
N GLU A 33 -13.22 -4.90 0.27
CA GLU A 33 -11.82 -4.56 0.09
C GLU A 33 -11.62 -3.05 -0.08
N THR A 34 -10.42 -2.56 0.24
CA THR A 34 -10.05 -1.15 0.08
C THR A 34 -8.67 -1.05 -0.56
N LEU A 35 -8.62 -0.43 -1.73
CA LEU A 35 -7.37 0.00 -2.34
C LEU A 35 -6.84 1.25 -1.62
N VAL A 36 -5.58 1.20 -1.21
CA VAL A 36 -4.83 2.36 -0.70
C VAL A 36 -3.63 2.55 -1.60
N THR A 37 -3.41 3.78 -2.02
CA THR A 37 -2.32 4.16 -2.92
C THR A 37 -1.39 5.13 -2.21
N PHE A 38 -0.10 4.90 -2.34
CA PHE A 38 0.98 5.73 -1.83
C PHE A 38 1.76 6.29 -3.02
N GLU A 39 1.95 7.60 -3.09
CA GLU A 39 2.66 8.24 -4.21
C GLU A 39 3.74 9.22 -3.75
N ARG A 40 4.92 9.14 -4.39
CA ARG A 40 6.04 10.05 -4.19
C ARG A 40 6.90 10.13 -5.44
N PHE A 41 7.13 11.34 -5.95
CA PHE A 41 8.01 11.61 -7.10
C PHE A 41 7.80 10.71 -8.33
N GLY A 42 6.54 10.37 -8.64
CA GLY A 42 6.18 9.50 -9.76
C GLY A 42 6.29 7.99 -9.46
N ALA A 43 6.82 7.59 -8.31
CA ALA A 43 6.70 6.23 -7.81
C ALA A 43 5.32 6.04 -7.14
N GLN A 44 4.72 4.88 -7.37
CA GLN A 44 3.44 4.51 -6.78
C GLN A 44 3.57 3.15 -6.08
N VAL A 45 3.01 3.02 -4.87
CA VAL A 45 2.82 1.73 -4.20
C VAL A 45 1.34 1.58 -3.92
N ILE A 46 0.74 0.47 -4.33
CA ILE A 46 -0.66 0.15 -4.06
C ILE A 46 -0.76 -1.04 -3.11
N ILE A 47 -1.72 -0.97 -2.18
CA ILE A 47 -2.07 -2.07 -1.28
C ILE A 47 -3.59 -2.22 -1.26
N ILE A 48 -4.08 -3.41 -1.60
CA ILE A 48 -5.48 -3.80 -1.40
C ILE A 48 -5.61 -4.44 -0.03
N TRP A 49 -6.40 -3.84 0.83
CA TRP A 49 -6.70 -4.31 2.18
C TRP A 49 -8.04 -5.03 2.21
N THR A 50 -8.13 -6.13 2.95
CA THR A 50 -9.40 -6.75 3.31
C THR A 50 -10.10 -5.95 4.42
N ALA A 51 -11.39 -6.22 4.66
CA ALA A 51 -12.15 -5.63 5.77
C ALA A 51 -11.50 -5.91 7.16
N GLU A 52 -10.73 -6.99 7.26
CA GLU A 52 -9.98 -7.39 8.47
C GLU A 52 -8.60 -6.70 8.59
N ASN A 53 -8.30 -5.70 7.74
CA ASN A 53 -7.00 -5.01 7.65
C ASN A 53 -5.82 -5.94 7.32
N THR A 54 -6.06 -6.97 6.50
CA THR A 54 -4.99 -7.81 5.95
C THR A 54 -4.67 -7.36 4.52
N ALA A 55 -3.39 -7.28 4.16
CA ALA A 55 -2.99 -6.96 2.81
C ALA A 55 -3.20 -8.18 1.88
N LYS A 56 -4.07 -8.01 0.89
CA LYS A 56 -4.40 -9.03 -0.12
C LYS A 56 -3.52 -8.92 -1.36
N TYR A 57 -3.19 -7.70 -1.76
CA TYR A 57 -2.38 -7.42 -2.94
C TYR A 57 -1.48 -6.22 -2.67
N ILE A 58 -0.23 -6.29 -3.12
CA ILE A 58 0.78 -5.26 -2.90
C ILE A 58 1.61 -5.14 -4.19
N ALA A 59 1.68 -3.94 -4.75
CA ALA A 59 2.53 -3.69 -5.93
C ALA A 59 3.16 -2.30 -5.89
N LYS A 60 4.37 -2.18 -6.46
CA LYS A 60 5.03 -0.93 -6.82
C LYS A 60 4.88 -0.70 -8.31
N ASN A 61 4.65 0.55 -8.72
CA ASN A 61 4.51 1.02 -10.10
C ASN A 61 3.48 0.19 -10.89
N TYR A 62 2.30 0.00 -10.29
CA TYR A 62 1.23 -0.80 -10.88
C TYR A 62 0.82 -0.29 -12.26
N GLY A 63 0.73 -1.21 -13.23
CA GLY A 63 0.39 -0.90 -14.62
C GLY A 63 1.54 -0.38 -15.49
N ASN A 64 2.74 -0.19 -14.93
CA ASN A 64 3.94 0.21 -15.67
C ASN A 64 4.84 -1.00 -16.00
N GLU A 65 5.78 -0.83 -16.92
CA GLU A 65 6.74 -1.88 -17.32
C GLU A 65 7.64 -2.33 -16.16
N ASP A 66 7.92 -1.44 -15.21
CA ASP A 66 8.73 -1.67 -14.02
C ASP A 66 7.90 -2.11 -12.79
N GLN A 67 6.68 -2.61 -13.01
CA GLN A 67 5.83 -3.10 -11.94
C GLN A 67 6.51 -4.22 -11.15
N VAL A 68 6.49 -4.10 -9.82
CA VAL A 68 6.97 -5.15 -8.90
C VAL A 68 5.84 -5.55 -7.96
N ILE A 69 5.52 -6.84 -7.88
CA ILE A 69 4.48 -7.37 -6.98
C ILE A 69 5.18 -8.03 -5.78
N ALA A 70 4.68 -7.74 -4.57
CA ALA A 70 5.12 -8.42 -3.36
C ALA A 70 4.07 -9.44 -2.91
N HIS A 71 4.50 -10.69 -2.69
CA HIS A 71 3.62 -11.80 -2.33
C HIS A 71 3.88 -12.31 -0.91
N GLY A 72 2.84 -12.89 -0.31
CA GLY A 72 2.96 -13.65 0.93
C GLY A 72 3.14 -12.79 2.20
N PRO A 73 3.48 -13.43 3.34
CA PRO A 73 3.48 -12.80 4.67
C PRO A 73 4.45 -11.61 4.81
N LEU A 74 5.50 -11.57 3.99
CA LEU A 74 6.50 -10.51 4.01
C LEU A 74 6.18 -9.35 3.06
N GLY A 75 5.06 -9.40 2.34
CA GLY A 75 4.72 -8.37 1.35
C GLY A 75 4.63 -6.97 1.94
N LEU A 76 4.11 -6.83 3.18
CA LEU A 76 4.05 -5.54 3.87
C LEU A 76 5.41 -5.01 4.31
N VAL A 77 6.34 -5.91 4.66
CA VAL A 77 7.73 -5.52 4.93
C VAL A 77 8.35 -4.96 3.65
N LYS A 78 8.12 -5.62 2.51
CA LYS A 78 8.64 -5.15 1.22
C LYS A 78 8.03 -3.82 0.78
N ALA A 79 6.72 -3.65 0.99
CA ALA A 79 6.05 -2.38 0.73
C ALA A 79 6.62 -1.26 1.60
N ARG A 80 6.92 -1.55 2.87
CA ARG A 80 7.53 -0.59 3.78
C ARG A 80 8.92 -0.19 3.30
N GLU A 81 9.76 -1.14 2.89
CA GLU A 81 11.07 -0.86 2.32
C GLU A 81 10.96 0.12 1.14
N TRP A 82 10.03 -0.09 0.21
CA TRP A 82 9.82 0.82 -0.92
C TRP A 82 9.42 2.24 -0.50
N ILE A 83 8.64 2.39 0.57
CA ILE A 83 8.22 3.70 1.07
C ILE A 83 9.38 4.39 1.81
N GLU A 84 10.23 3.62 2.49
CA GLU A 84 11.41 4.12 3.21
C GLU A 84 12.63 4.32 2.30
N GLU A 85 12.58 3.87 1.03
CA GLU A 85 13.66 4.07 0.06
C GLU A 85 14.04 5.55 -0.08
N PRO A 86 15.33 5.90 0.08
CA PRO A 86 15.81 7.25 -0.18
C PRO A 86 15.72 7.57 -1.68
N VAL A 87 15.49 8.84 -1.99
CA VAL A 87 15.34 9.39 -3.35
C VAL A 87 16.65 9.98 -3.81
#